data_AF-A0A7S4NIF2-F1
#
_entry.id   AF-A0A7S4NIF2-F1
#
_cell.length_a   1.000
_cell.length_b   1.000
_cell.length_c   1.000
_cell.angle_alpha   90.00
_cell.angle_beta   90.00
_cell.angle_gamma   90.00
#
_symmetry.space_group_name_H-M   'P 1'
#
loop_
_entity.id
_entity.type
_entity.pdbx_description
1 polymer ?
#
loop_
_entity_poly.entity_id
_entity_poly.type
_entity_poly.pdbx_seq_one_letter_code
_entity_poly.pdbx_strand_id
1 'polypeptide(L)'
;SSSLPRSLAYHMFNEFFWFYFADIEEEVKRLGMVLKGGQFSLRRGDKVALIGKITKEYMIAIICCFFFELVVVPIHHTLSPEYVRLVLDQVEPSVFFVMPEFLSVALTSL
;
A
#
# COMPACT_ATOMS: atom_id res chain seq x y z
N SER A 1 -15.27 -36.62 20.24
CA SER A 1 -14.52 -35.85 19.23
C SER A 1 -15.11 -34.45 19.13
N SER A 2 -14.40 -33.44 19.64
CA SER A 2 -14.69 -32.05 19.29
C SER A 2 -13.45 -31.22 19.61
N SER A 3 -12.77 -30.81 18.55
CA SER A 3 -11.63 -29.90 18.52
C SER A 3 -11.95 -28.59 19.24
N LEU A 4 -10.97 -28.10 20.00
CA LEU A 4 -11.09 -26.88 20.80
C LEU A 4 -11.35 -25.62 19.93
N PRO A 5 -12.07 -24.61 20.46
CA PRO A 5 -12.45 -23.39 19.74
C PRO A 5 -11.26 -22.49 19.39
N ARG A 6 -11.48 -21.49 18.53
CA ARG A 6 -10.56 -20.38 18.14
C ARG A 6 -10.17 -19.46 19.32
N SER A 7 -9.95 -19.99 20.50
CA SER A 7 -9.75 -19.28 21.77
C SER A 7 -8.31 -19.32 22.28
N LEU A 8 -7.29 -19.47 21.42
CA LEU A 8 -5.90 -19.45 21.87
C LEU A 8 -5.12 -18.24 21.31
N ALA A 9 -5.21 -17.18 22.10
CA ALA A 9 -4.25 -16.10 22.37
C ALA A 9 -3.71 -15.22 21.23
N TYR A 10 -4.15 -13.97 21.23
CA TYR A 10 -3.30 -12.84 20.85
C TYR A 10 -2.21 -12.69 21.92
N HIS A 11 -0.95 -12.60 21.51
CA HIS A 11 0.16 -12.37 22.44
C HIS A 11 0.61 -10.91 22.30
N MET A 12 0.25 -10.08 23.28
CA MET A 12 0.90 -8.79 23.48
C MET A 12 2.27 -9.04 24.11
N PHE A 13 3.32 -8.95 23.32
CA PHE A 13 4.69 -8.82 23.82
C PHE A 13 5.15 -7.41 23.41
N ASN A 14 4.93 -6.45 24.30
CA ASN A 14 5.03 -4.99 24.05
C ASN A 14 4.06 -4.49 22.97
N GLU A 15 4.03 -3.17 22.73
CA GLU A 15 3.08 -2.37 21.93
C GLU A 15 2.96 -2.73 20.42
N PHE A 16 3.20 -3.99 20.04
CA PHE A 16 3.16 -4.49 18.68
C PHE A 16 1.93 -5.37 18.43
N PHE A 17 1.18 -5.04 17.39
CA PHE A 17 0.09 -5.86 16.86
C PHE A 17 0.60 -6.70 15.70
N TRP A 18 0.47 -8.02 15.82
CA TRP A 18 0.82 -8.97 14.77
C TRP A 18 -0.41 -9.30 13.92
N PHE A 19 -0.22 -9.39 12.61
CA PHE A 19 -1.25 -9.78 11.65
C PHE A 19 -0.89 -11.14 11.05
N TYR A 20 -1.88 -11.99 10.83
CA TYR A 20 -1.65 -13.23 10.12
C TYR A 20 -1.52 -12.96 8.62
N PHE A 21 -0.71 -13.77 7.93
CA PHE A 21 -0.55 -13.65 6.49
C PHE A 21 -1.88 -13.77 5.73
N ALA A 22 -2.82 -14.58 6.24
CA ALA A 22 -4.14 -14.73 5.65
C ALA A 22 -4.95 -13.42 5.68
N ASP A 23 -4.86 -12.65 6.77
CA ASP A 23 -5.54 -11.35 6.90
C ASP A 23 -4.96 -10.34 5.88
N ILE A 24 -3.63 -10.31 5.75
CA ILE A 24 -2.94 -9.46 4.78
C ILE A 24 -3.28 -9.86 3.34
N GLU A 25 -3.35 -11.16 3.05
CA GLU A 25 -3.71 -11.68 1.73
C GLU A 25 -5.13 -11.26 1.31
N GLU A 26 -6.10 -11.30 2.23
CA GLU A 26 -7.47 -10.84 1.98
C GLU A 26 -7.51 -9.34 1.66
N GLU A 27 -6.81 -8.52 2.44
CA GLU A 27 -6.73 -7.08 2.20
C GLU A 27 -6.04 -6.76 0.87
N VAL A 28 -4.97 -7.48 0.52
CA VAL A 28 -4.26 -7.38 -0.76
C VAL A 28 -5.18 -7.71 -1.93
N LYS A 29 -5.93 -8.82 -1.87
CA LYS A 29 -6.87 -9.20 -2.95
C LYS A 29 -7.96 -8.15 -3.12
N ARG A 30 -8.50 -7.61 -2.03
CA ARG A 30 -9.54 -6.57 -2.07
C ARG A 30 -9.03 -5.29 -2.75
N LEU A 31 -7.84 -4.81 -2.37
CA LEU A 31 -7.22 -3.65 -3.01
C LEU A 31 -6.92 -3.94 -4.49
N GLY A 32 -6.39 -5.12 -4.78
CA GLY A 32 -6.08 -5.55 -6.15
C GLY A 32 -7.30 -5.57 -7.06
N MET A 33 -8.46 -6.04 -6.60
CA MET A 33 -9.70 -5.99 -7.39
C MET A 33 -10.07 -4.56 -7.80
N VAL A 34 -9.88 -3.59 -6.90
CA VAL A 34 -10.12 -2.16 -7.20
C VAL A 34 -9.11 -1.63 -8.21
N LEU A 35 -7.83 -1.95 -8.05
CA LEU A 35 -6.77 -1.47 -8.94
C LEU A 35 -6.84 -2.10 -10.35
N LYS A 36 -7.15 -3.39 -10.43
CA LYS A 36 -7.21 -4.14 -11.69
C LYS A 36 -8.55 -4.01 -12.41
N GLY A 37 -9.61 -3.65 -11.69
CA GLY A 37 -10.96 -3.49 -12.23
C GLY A 37 -11.42 -2.04 -12.32
N GLY A 38 -12.62 -1.85 -12.87
CA GLY A 38 -13.35 -0.58 -12.82
C GLY A 38 -12.55 0.64 -13.29
N GLN A 39 -12.46 1.66 -12.42
CA GLN A 39 -11.94 2.99 -12.74
C GLN A 39 -10.46 3.02 -13.11
N PHE A 40 -9.63 2.14 -12.53
CA PHE A 40 -8.18 2.17 -12.75
C PHE A 40 -7.74 1.20 -13.85
N SER A 41 -8.31 -0.01 -13.89
CA SER A 41 -8.02 -1.01 -14.93
C SER A 41 -6.52 -1.27 -15.16
N LEU A 42 -5.72 -1.27 -14.08
CA LEU A 42 -4.27 -1.39 -14.16
C LEU A 42 -3.85 -2.74 -14.76
N ARG A 43 -2.79 -2.73 -15.56
CA ARG A 43 -2.18 -3.88 -16.23
C ARG A 43 -0.83 -4.20 -15.63
N ARG A 44 -0.32 -5.40 -15.94
CA ARG A 44 1.03 -5.82 -15.55
C ARG A 44 2.03 -4.77 -16.04
N GLY A 45 2.92 -4.34 -15.15
CA GLY A 45 3.93 -3.33 -15.45
C GLY A 45 3.49 -1.88 -15.20
N ASP A 46 2.20 -1.62 -14.95
CA ASP A 46 1.74 -0.28 -14.62
C ASP A 46 2.34 0.19 -13.29
N LYS A 47 2.66 1.48 -13.23
CA LYS A 47 3.41 2.09 -12.12
C LYS A 47 2.46 2.64 -11.07
N VAL A 48 2.69 2.31 -9.81
CA VAL A 48 1.93 2.80 -8.67
C VAL A 48 2.89 3.53 -7.74
N ALA A 49 2.69 4.83 -7.57
CA ALA A 49 3.47 5.64 -6.65
C ALA A 49 2.84 5.63 -5.26
N LEU A 50 3.67 5.65 -4.22
CA LEU A 50 3.22 5.69 -2.82
C LEU A 50 4.09 6.62 -1.98
N ILE A 51 3.48 7.62 -1.34
CA ILE A 51 4.14 8.46 -0.33
C ILE A 51 3.55 8.20 1.05
N GLY A 52 4.41 7.86 2.01
CA GLY A 52 3.97 7.42 3.33
C GLY A 52 5.11 6.97 4.26
N LYS A 53 4.75 6.72 5.52
CA LYS A 53 5.57 5.96 6.46
C LYS A 53 5.26 4.47 6.30
N ILE A 54 6.16 3.62 6.79
CA ILE A 54 5.97 2.18 6.78
C ILE A 54 4.93 1.81 7.85
N THR A 55 3.66 1.69 7.43
CA THR A 55 2.55 1.14 8.23
C THR A 55 2.02 -0.15 7.61
N LYS A 56 1.04 -0.80 8.26
CA LYS A 56 0.40 -1.99 7.69
C LYS A 56 -0.25 -1.68 6.33
N GLU A 57 -0.90 -0.53 6.19
CA GLU A 57 -1.59 -0.11 4.97
C GLU A 57 -0.60 0.17 3.85
N TYR A 58 0.54 0.80 4.18
CA TYR A 58 1.63 1.02 3.24
C TYR A 58 2.18 -0.32 2.72
N MET A 59 2.39 -1.28 3.63
CA MET A 59 2.86 -2.62 3.26
C MET A 59 1.83 -3.39 2.43
N ILE A 60 0.54 -3.30 2.75
CA ILE A 60 -0.53 -3.92 1.95
C ILE A 60 -0.51 -3.38 0.51
N ALA A 61 -0.35 -2.08 0.33
CA ALA A 61 -0.29 -1.48 -1.00
C ALA A 61 0.95 -1.94 -1.79
N ILE A 62 2.11 -2.05 -1.14
CA ILE A 62 3.33 -2.62 -1.76
C ILE A 62 3.12 -4.09 -2.14
N ILE A 63 2.63 -4.92 -1.21
CA ILE A 63 2.42 -6.34 -1.45
C ILE A 63 1.38 -6.54 -2.55
N CYS A 64 0.34 -5.71 -2.60
CA CYS A 64 -0.63 -5.70 -3.69
C CYS A 64 0.03 -5.42 -5.04
N CYS A 65 0.95 -4.45 -5.10
CA CYS A 65 1.69 -4.22 -6.35
C CYS A 65 2.44 -5.47 -6.80
N PHE A 66 3.17 -6.13 -5.89
CA PHE A 66 3.88 -7.37 -6.21
C PHE A 66 2.96 -8.51 -6.63
N PHE A 67 1.88 -8.73 -5.88
CA PHE A 67 0.91 -9.80 -6.14
C PHE A 67 0.26 -9.69 -7.52
N PHE A 68 0.03 -8.47 -8.00
CA PHE A 68 -0.62 -8.19 -9.29
C PHE A 68 0.35 -7.71 -10.38
N GLU A 69 1.66 -7.94 -10.18
CA GLU A 69 2.74 -7.63 -11.12
C GLU A 69 2.77 -6.15 -11.57
N LEU A 70 2.43 -5.24 -10.65
CA LEU A 70 2.54 -3.79 -10.82
C LEU A 70 3.94 -3.33 -10.37
N VAL A 71 4.39 -2.21 -10.93
CA VAL A 71 5.67 -1.60 -10.55
C VAL A 71 5.43 -0.62 -9.42
N VAL A 72 5.99 -0.90 -8.25
CA VAL A 72 5.89 -0.04 -7.08
C VAL A 72 6.93 1.08 -7.12
N VAL A 73 6.52 2.31 -6.83
CA VAL A 73 7.37 3.50 -6.81
C VAL A 73 7.26 4.16 -5.44
N PRO A 74 8.05 3.72 -4.45
CA PRO A 74 8.02 4.29 -3.11
C PRO A 74 8.68 5.68 -3.13
N ILE A 75 7.95 6.70 -2.68
CA ILE A 75 8.41 8.07 -2.54
C ILE A 75 8.70 8.32 -1.06
N HIS A 76 9.93 8.71 -0.76
CA HIS A 76 10.35 8.96 0.61
C HIS A 76 9.60 10.16 1.20
N HIS A 77 8.98 9.98 2.36
CA HIS A 77 8.06 10.96 2.96
C HIS A 77 8.72 12.28 3.41
N THR A 78 10.05 12.34 3.44
CA THR A 78 10.80 13.57 3.77
C THR A 78 11.18 14.40 2.55
N LEU A 79 10.83 13.95 1.34
CA LEU A 79 11.09 14.73 0.13
C LEU A 79 10.26 16.00 0.12
N SER A 80 10.86 17.09 -0.37
CA SER A 80 10.11 18.33 -0.60
C SER A 80 9.09 18.13 -1.72
N PRO A 81 8.03 18.96 -1.79
CA PRO A 81 7.04 18.86 -2.86
C PRO A 81 7.64 18.95 -4.26
N GLU A 82 8.69 19.74 -4.46
CA GLU A 82 9.39 19.87 -5.75
C GLU A 82 10.04 18.56 -6.19
N TYR A 83 10.70 17.84 -5.26
CA TYR A 83 11.31 16.55 -5.57
C TYR A 83 10.26 15.45 -5.75
N VAL A 84 9.17 15.48 -4.99
CA VAL A 84 8.04 14.56 -5.20
C VAL A 84 7.46 14.75 -6.60
N ARG A 85 7.25 16.00 -7.02
CA ARG A 85 6.79 16.32 -8.37
C ARG A 85 7.75 15.80 -9.44
N LEU A 86 9.06 16.05 -9.27
CA LEU A 86 10.07 15.56 -10.20
C LEU A 86 10.02 14.04 -10.37
N VAL A 87 9.82 13.29 -9.28
CA VAL A 87 9.64 11.83 -9.35
C VAL A 87 8.34 11.47 -10.09
N LEU A 88 7.22 12.12 -9.76
CA LEU A 88 5.94 11.86 -10.42
C LEU A 88 5.98 12.16 -11.92
N ASP A 89 6.63 13.25 -12.33
CA ASP A 89 6.79 13.65 -13.73
C ASP A 89 7.71 12.68 -14.49
N GLN A 90 8.77 12.15 -13.85
CA GLN A 90 9.66 11.16 -14.48
C GLN A 90 9.01 9.78 -14.60
N VAL A 91 8.25 9.40 -13.57
CA VAL A 91 7.74 8.04 -13.43
C VAL A 91 6.34 7.91 -14.00
N GLU A 92 5.57 8.98 -14.15
CA GLU A 92 4.21 8.99 -14.69
C GLU A 92 3.37 7.80 -14.17
N PRO A 93 3.13 7.72 -12.85
CA PRO A 93 2.42 6.60 -12.27
C PRO A 93 0.94 6.62 -12.68
N SER A 94 0.37 5.44 -12.90
CA SER A 94 -1.06 5.27 -13.21
C SER A 94 -1.94 5.56 -12.00
N VAL A 95 -1.42 5.35 -10.79
CA VAL A 95 -2.08 5.64 -9.50
C VAL A 95 -1.05 6.19 -8.52
N PHE A 96 -1.45 7.19 -7.74
CA PHE A 96 -0.64 7.75 -6.66
C PHE A 96 -1.38 7.61 -5.31
N PHE A 97 -0.87 6.75 -4.44
CA PHE A 97 -1.34 6.61 -3.06
C PHE A 97 -0.62 7.58 -2.14
N VAL A 98 -1.41 8.25 -1.30
CA VAL A 98 -0.93 9.27 -0.38
C VAL A 98 -1.50 8.98 1.00
N MET A 99 -0.63 8.80 2.00
CA MET A 99 -1.11 8.78 3.38
C MET A 99 -1.63 10.18 3.76
N PRO A 100 -2.74 10.30 4.51
CA PRO A 100 -3.38 11.59 4.78
C PRO A 100 -2.46 12.67 5.35
N GLU A 101 -1.50 12.28 6.20
CA GLU A 101 -0.52 13.20 6.79
C GLU A 101 0.44 13.85 5.78
N PHE A 102 0.57 13.29 4.57
CA PHE A 102 1.38 13.83 3.47
C PHE A 102 0.54 14.42 2.33
N LEU A 103 -0.76 14.61 2.55
CA LEU A 103 -1.67 15.14 1.52
C LEU A 103 -1.27 16.54 1.06
N SER A 104 -0.82 17.42 1.97
CA SER A 104 -0.37 18.78 1.63
C SER A 104 0.84 18.77 0.68
N VAL A 105 1.79 17.87 0.93
CA VAL A 105 2.95 17.66 0.07
C VAL A 105 2.48 17.18 -1.30
N ALA A 106 1.66 16.13 -1.34
CA ALA A 106 1.18 15.55 -2.58
C ALA A 106 0.38 16.54 -3.45
N LEU A 107 -0.53 17.32 -2.85
CA LEU A 107 -1.34 18.31 -3.58
C LEU A 107 -0.50 19.46 -4.14
N THR A 108 0.62 19.79 -3.51
CA THR A 108 1.56 20.81 -4.02
C THR A 108 2.46 20.25 -5.13
N SER A 109 2.49 18.93 -5.28
CA SER A 109 3.32 18.21 -6.26
C SER A 109 2.60 17.78 -7.53
N LEU A 110 1.26 17.93 -7.58
CA LEU A 110 0.41 17.66 -8.75
C LEU A 110 0.16 18.94 -9.54
#